data_AF-A0A2I0FPI0-F1
#
_entry.id   AF-A0A2I0FPI0-F1
#
_cell.length_a   1.000
_cell.length_b   1.000
_cell.length_c   1.000
_cell.angle_alpha   90.00
_cell.angle_beta   90.00
_cell.angle_gamma   90.00
#
_symmetry.space_group_name_H-M   'P 1'
#
loop_
_entity.id
_entity.type
_entity.pdbx_description
1 polymer ?
#
loop_
_entity_poly.entity_id
_entity_poly.type
_entity_poly.pdbx_seq_one_letter_code
_entity_poly.pdbx_strand_id
1 'polypeptide(L)'
;MKRKNLKMFTQISFYIALAVVFLLPISILFTLNGLTVFLLLATVFGIPLSVVSMFSRENLAIRIFSLIVNFAPSMLFGYAILMEVMDDLLRSPP
;
A
#
# COMPACT_ATOMS: atom_id res chain seq x y z
N MET A 1 14.52 14.91 -13.23
CA MET A 1 14.00 15.49 -11.96
C MET A 1 15.15 16.02 -11.10
N LYS A 2 14.96 17.13 -10.37
CA LYS A 2 15.97 17.64 -9.43
C LYS A 2 16.11 16.67 -8.24
N ARG A 3 17.35 16.43 -7.76
CA ARG A 3 17.64 15.49 -6.66
C ARG A 3 16.83 15.76 -5.38
N LYS A 4 16.60 17.03 -5.06
CA LYS A 4 15.77 17.47 -3.92
C LYS A 4 14.34 16.91 -3.98
N ASN A 5 13.78 16.78 -5.19
CA ASN A 5 12.41 16.29 -5.38
C ASN A 5 12.32 14.78 -5.15
N LEU A 6 13.33 14.01 -5.56
CA LEU A 6 13.37 12.55 -5.33
C LEU A 6 13.47 12.20 -3.84
N LYS A 7 14.22 13.00 -3.07
CA LYS A 7 14.27 12.87 -1.61
C LYS A 7 12.90 13.11 -0.99
N MET A 8 12.22 14.18 -1.41
CA MET A 8 10.87 14.49 -0.94
C MET A 8 9.88 13.37 -1.26
N PHE A 9 9.89 12.81 -2.47
CA PHE A 9 9.05 11.68 -2.83
C PHE A 9 9.33 10.44 -1.98
N THR A 10 10.60 10.15 -1.72
CA THR A 10 11.00 9.03 -0.85
C THR A 10 10.45 9.22 0.57
N GLN A 11 10.55 10.43 1.11
CA GLN A 11 10.03 10.75 2.45
C GLN A 11 8.51 10.62 2.53
N ILE A 12 7.77 11.18 1.55
CA ILE A 12 6.31 11.08 1.50
C ILE A 12 5.87 9.62 1.40
N SER A 13 6.46 8.87 0.45
CA SER A 13 6.20 7.44 0.27
C SER A 13 6.48 6.62 1.55
N PHE A 14 7.57 6.94 2.26
CA PHE A 14 7.91 6.30 3.51
C PHE A 14 6.92 6.62 4.63
N TYR A 15 6.46 7.86 4.76
CA TYR A 15 5.46 8.22 5.77
C TYR A 15 4.09 7.56 5.50
N ILE A 16 3.69 7.44 4.24
CA ILE A 16 2.48 6.68 3.88
C ILE A 16 2.65 5.22 4.28
N ALA A 17 3.78 4.60 3.95
CA ALA A 17 4.08 3.22 4.34
C ALA A 17 4.06 3.05 5.87
N LEU A 18 4.65 3.98 6.61
CA LEU A 18 4.63 3.97 8.08
C LEU A 18 3.18 4.02 8.60
N ALA A 19 2.36 4.92 8.07
CA ALA A 19 0.95 5.04 8.44
C ALA A 19 0.19 3.73 8.16
N VAL A 20 0.43 3.07 7.02
CA VAL A 20 -0.18 1.77 6.70
C VAL A 20 0.20 0.71 7.72
N VAL A 21 1.48 0.57 8.08
CA VAL A 21 1.93 -0.47 9.04
C VAL A 21 1.27 -0.31 10.40
N PHE A 22 1.13 0.91 10.90
CA PHE A 22 0.54 1.13 12.22
C PHE A 22 -0.98 1.17 12.20
N LEU A 23 -1.58 1.85 11.21
CA LEU A 23 -3.00 2.16 11.22
C LEU A 23 -3.85 1.08 10.57
N LEU A 24 -3.32 0.30 9.61
CA LEU A 24 -4.10 -0.74 8.93
C LEU A 24 -4.48 -1.88 9.88
N PRO A 25 -3.58 -2.42 10.74
CA PRO A 25 -3.98 -3.44 11.72
C PRO A 25 -5.03 -2.90 12.71
N ILE A 26 -4.85 -1.66 13.18
CA ILE A 26 -5.80 -0.99 14.08
C ILE A 26 -7.16 -0.83 13.38
N SER A 27 -7.17 -0.40 12.12
CA SER A 27 -8.41 -0.19 11.38
C SER A 27 -9.19 -1.50 11.18
N ILE A 28 -8.49 -2.61 10.98
CA ILE A 28 -9.10 -3.94 10.86
C ILE A 28 -9.62 -4.43 12.23
N LEU A 29 -8.80 -4.34 13.29
CA LEU A 29 -9.17 -4.84 14.62
C LEU A 29 -10.38 -4.10 15.22
N PHE A 30 -10.49 -2.80 14.98
CA PHE A 30 -11.59 -1.97 15.47
C PHE A 30 -12.69 -1.72 14.42
N THR A 31 -12.66 -2.42 13.28
CA THR A 31 -13.65 -2.28 12.19
C THR A 31 -13.88 -0.81 11.75
N LEU A 32 -12.80 -0.03 11.68
CA LEU A 32 -12.82 1.37 11.28
C LEU A 32 -12.80 1.49 9.74
N ASN A 33 -13.93 1.19 9.10
CA ASN A 33 -14.06 1.14 7.65
C ASN A 33 -13.58 2.41 6.94
N GLY A 34 -13.88 3.59 7.49
CA GLY A 34 -13.42 4.87 6.92
C GLY A 34 -11.89 5.02 6.93
N LEU A 35 -11.22 4.55 7.99
CA LEU A 35 -9.76 4.57 8.08
C LEU A 35 -9.13 3.56 7.11
N THR A 36 -9.70 2.37 7.00
CA THR A 36 -9.23 1.35 6.04
C THR A 36 -9.31 1.86 4.60
N VAL A 37 -10.43 2.47 4.21
CA VAL A 37 -10.59 3.06 2.86
C VAL A 37 -9.61 4.21 2.64
N PHE A 38 -9.43 5.09 3.64
CA PHE A 38 -8.47 6.18 3.54
C PHE A 38 -7.03 5.68 3.34
N LEU A 39 -6.61 4.65 4.08
CA LEU A 39 -5.29 4.05 3.93
C LEU A 39 -5.12 3.40 2.55
N LEU A 40 -6.14 2.73 2.04
CA LEU A 40 -6.13 2.15 0.70
C LEU A 40 -5.95 3.24 -0.37
N LEU A 41 -6.70 4.34 -0.29
CA LEU A 41 -6.52 5.49 -1.19
C LEU A 41 -5.13 6.10 -1.06
N ALA A 42 -4.61 6.26 0.16
CA ALA A 42 -3.26 6.77 0.38
C ALA A 42 -2.21 5.88 -0.29
N THR A 43 -2.40 4.55 -0.27
CA THR A 43 -1.49 3.62 -0.98
C THR A 43 -1.55 3.71 -2.49
N VAL A 44 -2.69 4.06 -3.08
CA VAL A 44 -2.79 4.32 -4.53
C VAL A 44 -1.84 5.45 -4.95
N PHE A 45 -1.69 6.48 -4.11
CA PHE A 45 -0.68 7.54 -4.31
C PHE A 45 0.72 7.11 -3.86
N GLY A 46 0.81 6.30 -2.79
CA GLY A 46 2.06 5.78 -2.25
C GLY A 46 2.82 4.93 -3.26
N ILE A 47 2.14 4.06 -4.02
CA ILE A 47 2.76 3.12 -4.96
C ILE A 47 3.60 3.84 -6.04
N PRO A 48 3.06 4.78 -6.85
CA PRO A 48 3.86 5.52 -7.83
C PRO A 48 5.03 6.28 -7.19
N LEU A 49 4.82 6.89 -6.02
CA LEU A 49 5.89 7.58 -5.28
C LEU A 49 6.99 6.62 -4.84
N SER A 50 6.63 5.40 -4.44
CA SER A 50 7.57 4.34 -4.05
C SER A 50 8.41 3.89 -5.25
N VAL A 51 7.78 3.72 -6.42
CA VAL A 51 8.47 3.36 -7.66
C VAL A 51 9.45 4.47 -8.08
N VAL A 52 9.01 5.73 -8.06
CA VAL A 52 9.89 6.86 -8.36
C VAL A 52 11.01 6.98 -7.32
N SER A 53 10.75 6.64 -6.06
CA SER A 53 11.74 6.67 -4.98
C SER A 53 12.90 5.69 -5.20
N MET A 54 12.72 4.62 -5.98
CA MET A 54 13.78 3.67 -6.30
C MET A 54 14.97 4.32 -7.01
N PHE A 55 14.75 5.43 -7.72
CA PHE A 55 15.80 6.19 -8.38
C PHE A 55 16.48 7.25 -7.47
N SER A 56 16.07 7.36 -6.21
CA SER A 56 16.69 8.28 -5.24
C SER A 56 17.99 7.70 -4.67
N ARG A 57 18.81 8.58 -4.06
CA ARG A 57 20.05 8.18 -3.35
C ARG A 57 19.82 7.91 -1.86
N GLU A 58 18.56 7.83 -1.43
CA GLU A 58 18.22 7.48 -0.05
C GLU A 58 18.56 6.01 0.24
N ASN A 59 18.57 5.64 1.52
CA ASN A 59 18.88 4.28 1.95
C ASN A 59 17.98 3.27 1.19
N LEU A 60 18.61 2.25 0.61
CA LEU A 60 17.93 1.19 -0.14
C LEU A 60 16.87 0.49 0.73
N ALA A 61 17.13 0.32 2.02
CA ALA A 61 16.16 -0.27 2.96
C ALA A 61 14.86 0.55 3.04
N ILE A 62 14.96 1.88 3.08
CA ILE A 62 13.79 2.78 3.13
C ILE A 62 12.97 2.69 1.84
N ARG A 63 13.65 2.63 0.69
CA ARG A 63 13.02 2.53 -0.63
C ARG A 63 12.29 1.20 -0.82
N ILE A 64 12.93 0.09 -0.44
CA ILE A 64 12.31 -1.25 -0.53
C ILE A 64 11.16 -1.37 0.47
N PHE A 65 11.35 -0.91 1.71
CA PHE A 65 10.32 -0.93 2.73
C PHE A 65 9.08 -0.16 2.26
N SER A 66 9.26 1.08 1.80
CA SER A 66 8.14 1.91 1.33
C SER A 66 7.44 1.29 0.12
N LEU A 67 8.17 0.66 -0.80
CA LEU A 67 7.57 -0.06 -1.93
C LEU A 67 6.70 -1.24 -1.45
N ILE A 68 7.26 -2.18 -0.69
CA ILE A 68 6.56 -3.39 -0.27
C ILE A 68 5.30 -3.02 0.54
N VAL A 69 5.45 -2.11 1.49
CA VAL A 69 4.37 -1.74 2.40
C VAL A 69 3.26 -0.97 1.68
N ASN A 70 3.60 -0.04 0.78
CA ASN A 70 2.57 0.66 0.01
C ASN A 70 1.82 -0.28 -0.94
N PHE A 71 2.41 -1.40 -1.37
CA PHE A 71 1.70 -2.42 -2.15
C PHE A 71 0.81 -3.34 -1.30
N ALA A 72 1.07 -3.48 0.01
CA ALA A 72 0.40 -4.46 0.85
C ALA A 72 -1.14 -4.33 0.88
N PRO A 73 -1.73 -3.12 1.04
CA PRO A 73 -3.19 -2.98 1.05
C PRO A 73 -3.82 -3.33 -0.30
N SER A 74 -3.16 -3.00 -1.42
CA SER A 74 -3.64 -3.38 -2.75
C SER A 74 -3.59 -4.90 -2.96
N MET A 75 -2.57 -5.58 -2.44
CA MET A 75 -2.48 -7.04 -2.49
C MET A 75 -3.57 -7.71 -1.67
N LEU A 76 -3.89 -7.19 -0.48
CA LEU A 76 -5.02 -7.69 0.33
C LEU A 76 -6.35 -7.53 -0.41
N PHE A 77 -6.57 -6.40 -1.06
CA PHE A 77 -7.80 -6.15 -1.81
C PHE A 77 -7.90 -7.05 -3.05
N GLY A 78 -6.80 -7.21 -3.80
CA GLY A 78 -6.75 -8.13 -4.93
C GLY A 78 -6.98 -9.58 -4.52
N TYR A 79 -6.44 -9.99 -3.37
CA TYR A 79 -6.69 -11.31 -2.79
C TYR A 79 -8.17 -11.52 -2.45
N ALA A 80 -8.83 -10.52 -1.83
CA ALA A 80 -10.25 -10.60 -1.51
C ALA A 80 -11.12 -10.77 -2.76
N ILE A 81 -10.88 -9.98 -3.82
CA ILE A 81 -11.59 -10.11 -5.09
C ILE A 81 -11.35 -11.49 -5.71
N LEU A 82 -10.10 -11.96 -5.72
CA LEU A 82 -9.77 -13.26 -6.30
C LEU A 82 -10.47 -14.41 -5.55
N MET A 83 -10.58 -14.33 -4.23
CA MET A 83 -11.33 -15.30 -3.43
C MET A 83 -12.82 -15.29 -3.76
N GLU A 84 -13.44 -14.12 -3.93
CA GLU A 84 -14.84 -13.99 -4.33
C GLU A 84 -15.09 -14.61 -5.71
N VAL A 85 -14.23 -14.30 -6.69
CA VAL A 85 -14.30 -14.89 -8.03
C VAL A 85 -14.10 -16.40 -7.99
N MET A 86 -13.16 -16.89 -7.17
CA MET A 86 -12.94 -18.33 -7.01
C MET A 86 -14.14 -19.02 -6.36
N ASP A 87 -14.78 -18.40 -5.37
CA ASP A 87 -15.98 -18.94 -4.73
C ASP A 87 -17.12 -19.07 -5.74
N ASP A 88 -17.37 -18.02 -6.53
CA ASP A 88 -18.40 -18.04 -7.59
C ASP A 88 -18.13 -19.09 -8.67
N LEU A 89 -16.87 -19.31 -9.05
CA LEU A 89 -16.50 -20.32 -10.06
C LEU A 89 -16.56 -21.75 -9.54
N LEU A 90 -16.23 -21.97 -8.27
CA LEU A 90 -16.15 -23.30 -7.66
C LEU A 90 -17.47 -23.73 -7.03
N ARG A 91 -18.37 -22.78 -6.74
CA ARG A 91 -19.71 -23.06 -6.25
C ARG A 91 -20.48 -23.81 -7.33
N SER A 92 -20.70 -25.11 -7.10
CA SER A 92 -21.56 -25.90 -7.97
C SER A 92 -23.00 -25.36 -7.88
N PRO A 93 -23.71 -25.21 -9.02
CA PRO A 93 -25.14 -24.90 -8.97
C PRO A 93 -25.90 -25.99 -8.21
N PRO A 94 -27.05 -25.66 -7.58
CA PRO A 94 -27.87 -26.64 -6.88
C PRO A 94 -28.33 -27.79 -7.78
#